data_AF-U3DW60-F1
#
_entry.id   AF-U3DW60-F1
#
_cell.length_a   1.000
_cell.length_b   1.000
_cell.length_c   1.000
_cell.angle_alpha   90.00
_cell.angle_beta   90.00
_cell.angle_gamma   90.00
#
_symmetry.space_group_name_H-M   'P 1'
#
loop_
_entity.id
_entity.type
_entity.pdbx_description
1 polymer ?
#
loop_
_entity_poly.entity_id
_entity_poly.type
_entity_poly.pdbx_seq_one_letter_code
_entity_poly.pdbx_strand_id
1 'polypeptide(L)'
;MTFCLFGIQSFPKLWKSNPYLQLGSRHSYISLFLADRCGIRNQPRWFSLKTVSSQDTKTTNLVAKARYLRKYKGSDNEVASDSPHFFSAGAAKKRSQTNPQSKDHDLSPVRNTIQLPTQPLNSLEWDRLKADYKGKTRFESWISSQMAHYHSPVDVAKSLLAWVAAKNNGIVDYDLLVRYLHLCVVHKQTSEVIDVYEIMKARYKILDSGGYTLLIRGLIQSDRWREAFLLLEDLKKVMTPSKKNYDDCIQGALLHQDVNTAWNLYQELLGHDIIPMLETLKAFFDFGKDIKDDNYSNKLLDILLYLRNNHLYPGESFAHSIKTWFESVPGEQWKGQFTTIQKSGQCSGCGQNIESIQLSPEDYEFLKGRIMRDVIDGGDQYKKTTPQELNRFENFVKSCPPFDIVIDGLNVAKMFPKARESQLLLNVVSQLAKQNLRLLVLGRKHMLRKSSQWRKDEMEEVQKQARCFFADNISKDDPFLLYATLHSGNHCKFITKDLMRDHKACLPDAKTQRLFFKWQQGHQLAIINGFPGSKLTFQRILSYDTVVQTTGDSWHIPYDEDLVERYSYEVPTKWLCLHRKT
;
A
#
# COMPACT_ATOMS: atom_id res chain seq x y z
N MET A 1 46.61 -31.79 42.18
CA MET A 1 45.81 -30.63 42.60
C MET A 1 45.17 -30.04 41.35
N THR A 2 43.87 -30.21 41.25
CA THR A 2 43.05 -29.86 40.08
C THR A 2 41.93 -28.99 40.60
N PHE A 3 41.74 -27.79 40.07
CA PHE A 3 40.50 -27.03 40.30
C PHE A 3 39.99 -26.45 38.98
N CYS A 4 38.76 -26.84 38.68
CA CYS A 4 38.00 -26.56 37.48
C CYS A 4 37.39 -25.16 37.49
N LEU A 5 37.36 -24.56 36.30
CA LEU A 5 36.49 -23.44 35.93
C LEU A 5 35.03 -23.94 35.79
N PHE A 6 34.07 -23.24 36.38
CA PHE A 6 32.64 -23.41 36.10
C PHE A 6 32.04 -22.12 35.53
N GLY A 7 31.42 -22.26 34.36
CA GLY A 7 30.72 -21.21 33.64
C GLY A 7 29.36 -20.86 34.25
N ILE A 8 28.91 -19.65 33.93
CA ILE A 8 27.59 -19.12 34.31
C ILE A 8 26.55 -19.73 33.38
N GLN A 9 25.80 -20.71 33.89
CA GLN A 9 24.67 -21.36 33.21
C GLN A 9 23.34 -20.65 33.55
N SER A 10 22.57 -20.34 32.50
CA SER A 10 21.10 -20.42 32.36
C SER A 10 20.16 -19.81 33.44
N PHE A 11 19.21 -18.98 32.99
CA PHE A 11 18.12 -18.34 33.75
C PHE A 11 17.12 -19.22 34.55
N PRO A 12 16.95 -20.56 34.36
CA PRO A 12 15.89 -21.29 35.07
C PRO A 12 16.04 -21.35 36.60
N LYS A 13 17.23 -21.05 37.16
CA LYS A 13 17.50 -21.27 38.60
C LYS A 13 16.96 -20.20 39.53
N LEU A 14 16.53 -19.03 39.04
CA LEU A 14 15.99 -17.96 39.88
C LEU A 14 14.47 -18.03 40.07
N TRP A 15 13.76 -18.86 39.31
CA TRP A 15 12.30 -18.97 39.39
C TRP A 15 11.85 -20.36 39.83
N LYS A 16 11.67 -20.52 41.15
CA LYS A 16 10.81 -21.57 41.70
C LYS A 16 9.42 -20.99 41.93
N SER A 17 8.46 -21.48 41.14
CA SER A 17 7.03 -21.25 41.30
C SER A 17 6.56 -21.74 42.67
N ASN A 18 5.97 -20.85 43.48
CA ASN A 18 5.25 -21.23 44.69
C ASN A 18 3.74 -21.18 44.38
N PRO A 19 3.02 -22.31 44.33
CA PRO A 19 1.68 -22.36 43.75
C PRO A 19 0.59 -22.21 44.82
N TYR A 20 0.55 -21.14 45.61
CA TYR A 20 -0.62 -20.85 46.45
C TYR A 20 -0.73 -19.36 46.73
N LEU A 21 -1.66 -18.69 46.04
CA LEU A 21 -2.40 -17.51 46.50
C LEU A 21 -3.52 -17.22 45.49
N GLN A 22 -4.67 -17.86 45.71
CA GLN A 22 -5.95 -17.35 45.23
C GLN A 22 -6.22 -16.03 45.96
N LEU A 23 -6.38 -14.93 45.23
CA LEU A 23 -7.19 -13.81 45.70
C LEU A 23 -7.73 -12.97 44.53
N GLY A 24 -9.06 -12.97 44.39
CA GLY A 24 -9.84 -11.77 44.08
C GLY A 24 -9.96 -11.32 42.63
N SER A 25 -11.06 -11.72 41.99
CA SER A 25 -11.60 -11.07 40.78
C SER A 25 -11.82 -9.57 41.00
N ARG A 26 -11.09 -8.73 40.24
CA ARG A 26 -11.53 -7.39 39.84
C ARG A 26 -11.07 -7.12 38.42
N HIS A 27 -11.99 -7.26 37.48
CA HIS A 27 -11.84 -6.78 36.11
C HIS A 27 -11.82 -5.25 36.10
N SER A 28 -10.68 -4.67 35.72
CA SER A 28 -10.60 -3.28 35.25
C SER A 28 -9.93 -3.29 33.87
N TYR A 29 -10.76 -3.19 32.83
CA TYR A 29 -10.29 -3.00 31.46
C TYR A 29 -9.68 -1.60 31.35
N ILE A 30 -8.36 -1.51 31.28
CA ILE A 30 -7.66 -0.29 30.85
C ILE A 30 -7.26 -0.50 29.39
N SER A 31 -8.08 0.05 28.49
CA SER A 31 -7.71 0.19 27.08
C SER A 31 -6.65 1.29 26.96
N LEU A 32 -5.38 0.91 26.80
CA LEU A 32 -4.31 1.85 26.50
C LEU A 32 -4.27 2.10 24.99
N PHE A 33 -4.87 3.22 24.58
CA PHE A 33 -4.64 3.81 23.25
C PHE A 33 -3.18 4.25 23.13
N LEU A 34 -2.45 3.69 22.16
CA LEU A 34 -1.23 4.29 21.65
C LEU A 34 -1.61 5.57 20.89
N ALA A 35 -1.61 6.69 21.61
CA ALA A 35 -1.70 8.02 21.03
C ALA A 35 -0.33 8.41 20.49
N ASP A 36 -0.20 8.36 19.17
CA ASP A 36 0.87 9.03 18.43
C ASP A 36 0.79 10.53 18.74
N ARG A 37 1.75 11.06 19.51
CA ARG A 37 1.83 12.49 19.82
C ARG A 37 2.67 13.20 18.76
N CYS A 38 2.03 13.60 17.67
CA CYS A 38 2.25 14.93 17.10
C CYS A 38 1.13 15.84 17.59
N GLY A 39 1.48 16.84 18.41
CA GLY A 39 0.52 17.61 19.19
C GLY A 39 -0.42 18.51 18.37
N ILE A 40 -1.61 18.78 18.94
CA ILE A 40 -2.30 20.08 19.01
C ILE A 40 -3.48 19.94 20.00
N ARG A 41 -3.40 20.76 21.08
CA ARG A 41 -4.46 21.38 21.90
C ARG A 41 -5.69 20.59 22.38
N ASN A 42 -5.75 20.38 23.70
CA ASN A 42 -6.92 19.96 24.49
C ASN A 42 -8.10 20.95 24.40
N GLN A 43 -9.33 20.44 24.27
CA GLN A 43 -10.52 20.96 24.95
C GLN A 43 -11.47 19.81 25.35
N PRO A 44 -12.08 19.83 26.55
CA PRO A 44 -12.87 18.72 27.06
C PRO A 44 -14.33 18.80 26.61
N ARG A 45 -14.95 17.66 26.28
CA ARG A 45 -16.42 17.52 26.26
C ARG A 45 -16.81 16.33 27.13
N TRP A 46 -17.56 16.62 28.18
CA TRP A 46 -18.24 15.64 29.03
C TRP A 46 -19.44 15.06 28.30
N PHE A 47 -19.65 13.74 28.37
CA PHE A 47 -20.97 13.15 28.24
C PHE A 47 -21.16 11.97 29.20
N SER A 48 -22.28 12.04 29.92
CA SER A 48 -22.80 11.09 30.90
C SER A 48 -23.47 9.90 30.22
N LEU A 49 -23.22 8.69 30.74
CA LEU A 49 -23.85 7.43 30.32
C LEU A 49 -25.22 7.27 31.01
N LYS A 50 -26.30 7.16 30.22
CA LYS A 50 -27.52 6.46 30.65
C LYS A 50 -27.67 5.19 29.81
N THR A 51 -27.99 4.12 30.52
CA THR A 51 -28.20 2.73 30.09
C THR A 51 -29.33 2.60 29.05
N VAL A 52 -29.12 1.77 28.03
CA VAL A 52 -30.12 1.35 27.02
C VAL A 52 -30.36 -0.15 27.16
N SER A 53 -31.64 -0.56 27.22
CA SER A 53 -32.07 -1.96 27.04
C SER A 53 -32.37 -2.26 25.57
N SER A 54 -32.28 -3.54 25.24
CA SER A 54 -32.29 -4.21 23.93
C SER A 54 -33.36 -3.80 22.91
N GLN A 55 -32.98 -3.70 21.63
CA GLN A 55 -33.30 -4.67 20.55
C GLN A 55 -32.72 -4.22 19.19
N ASP A 56 -32.52 -5.21 18.32
CA ASP A 56 -32.30 -5.17 16.86
C ASP A 56 -30.89 -5.01 16.25
N THR A 57 -30.43 -6.14 15.74
CA THR A 57 -29.28 -6.40 14.88
C THR A 57 -29.41 -5.76 13.50
N LYS A 58 -28.62 -4.71 13.22
CA LYS A 58 -28.22 -4.27 11.87
C LYS A 58 -26.77 -3.83 11.86
N THR A 59 -25.89 -4.65 11.29
CA THR A 59 -24.47 -4.39 11.08
C THR A 59 -24.30 -3.28 10.04
N THR A 60 -23.98 -2.08 10.50
CA THR A 60 -23.71 -0.91 9.65
C THR A 60 -22.23 -0.56 9.81
N ASN A 61 -21.39 -0.88 8.83
CA ASN A 61 -19.98 -0.50 8.81
C ASN A 61 -19.86 1.01 8.49
N LEU A 62 -19.81 1.85 9.53
CA LEU A 62 -19.48 3.27 9.44
C LEU A 62 -17.96 3.45 9.34
N VAL A 63 -17.46 3.59 8.11
CA VAL A 63 -16.08 4.07 7.86
C VAL A 63 -16.06 5.60 8.01
N ALA A 64 -15.50 6.08 9.11
CA ALA A 64 -15.31 7.50 9.37
C ALA A 64 -14.24 8.09 8.44
N LYS A 65 -14.66 8.92 7.47
CA LYS A 65 -13.78 9.76 6.63
C LYS A 65 -13.28 10.97 7.43
N ALA A 66 -12.01 10.96 7.84
CA ALA A 66 -11.34 12.15 8.35
C ALA A 66 -10.90 13.07 7.18
N ARG A 67 -11.51 14.26 7.07
CA ARG A 67 -11.07 15.34 6.18
C ARG A 67 -9.91 16.10 6.84
N TYR A 68 -8.71 16.02 6.27
CA TYR A 68 -7.59 16.89 6.66
C TYR A 68 -7.67 18.23 5.88
N LEU A 69 -7.94 19.32 6.59
CA LEU A 69 -7.75 20.68 6.11
C LEU A 69 -6.32 21.11 6.47
N ARG A 70 -5.41 21.18 5.49
CA ARG A 70 -4.04 21.68 5.71
C ARG A 70 -4.00 23.18 5.36
N LYS A 71 -3.89 24.04 6.38
CA LYS A 71 -3.54 25.46 6.21
C LYS A 71 -2.06 25.55 5.82
N TYR A 72 -1.78 25.99 4.60
CA TYR A 72 -0.42 26.41 4.19
C TYR A 72 -0.20 27.85 4.64
N LYS A 73 0.83 28.08 5.46
CA LYS A 73 1.48 29.39 5.58
C LYS A 73 2.61 29.41 4.55
N GLY A 74 2.67 30.47 3.76
CA GLY A 74 3.65 30.63 2.68
C GLY A 74 5.07 30.83 3.19
N SER A 75 6.02 30.25 2.46
CA SER A 75 7.34 30.83 2.27
C SER A 75 7.59 30.85 0.76
N ASP A 76 7.89 32.03 0.23
CA ASP A 76 8.25 32.23 -1.16
C ASP A 76 9.58 31.54 -1.43
N ASN A 77 9.54 30.53 -2.31
CA ASN A 77 10.67 30.10 -3.13
C ASN A 77 10.05 29.49 -4.39
N GLU A 78 10.39 30.07 -5.54
CA GLU A 78 9.96 29.63 -6.86
C GLU A 78 10.46 28.21 -7.14
N VAL A 79 9.58 27.22 -6.94
CA VAL A 79 9.79 25.85 -7.42
C VAL A 79 8.74 25.59 -8.49
N ALA A 80 9.22 25.20 -9.68
CA ALA A 80 8.38 24.82 -10.81
C ALA A 80 7.33 23.80 -10.36
N SER A 81 6.07 24.11 -10.62
CA SER A 81 4.91 23.26 -10.35
C SER A 81 4.87 22.09 -11.34
N ASP A 82 5.84 21.18 -11.27
CA ASP A 82 5.75 19.89 -11.94
C ASP A 82 4.88 18.95 -11.11
N SER A 83 3.56 19.02 -11.33
CA SER A 83 2.67 17.96 -10.88
C SER A 83 2.86 16.74 -11.80
N PRO A 84 3.45 15.62 -11.34
CA PRO A 84 3.68 14.44 -12.20
C PRO A 84 2.34 13.83 -12.67
N HIS A 85 2.28 13.49 -13.95
CA HIS A 85 1.06 13.02 -14.65
C HIS A 85 0.79 11.52 -14.50
N PHE A 86 -0.49 11.17 -14.58
CA PHE A 86 -1.00 9.82 -14.37
C PHE A 86 -0.54 8.85 -15.48
N PHE A 87 -0.09 7.64 -15.13
CA PHE A 87 0.44 6.61 -16.05
C PHE A 87 1.72 6.97 -16.81
N SER A 88 2.40 8.06 -16.44
CA SER A 88 3.59 8.48 -17.16
C SER A 88 4.78 7.60 -16.81
N ALA A 89 5.21 6.81 -17.80
CA ALA A 89 6.40 5.99 -17.67
C ALA A 89 7.62 6.88 -17.39
N GLY A 90 8.27 6.66 -16.24
CA GLY A 90 9.48 7.38 -15.85
C GLY A 90 9.23 8.73 -15.18
N ALA A 91 7.97 9.10 -14.88
CA ALA A 91 7.69 10.28 -14.08
C ALA A 91 8.28 10.18 -12.66
N ALA A 92 8.18 9.01 -12.03
CA ALA A 92 8.83 8.73 -10.76
C ALA A 92 10.34 9.01 -10.80
N LYS A 93 11.01 8.59 -11.87
CA LYS A 93 12.47 8.79 -12.05
C LYS A 93 12.83 10.26 -12.25
N LYS A 94 12.02 11.00 -13.02
CA LYS A 94 12.20 12.45 -13.15
C LYS A 94 12.04 13.14 -11.81
N ARG A 95 11.07 12.71 -11.00
CA ARG A 95 10.86 13.24 -9.63
C ARG A 95 12.01 12.95 -8.69
N SER A 96 12.57 11.74 -8.73
CA SER A 96 13.73 11.40 -7.89
C SER A 96 14.99 12.16 -8.31
N GLN A 97 15.11 12.53 -9.59
CA GLN A 97 16.21 13.35 -10.11
C GLN A 97 16.05 14.84 -9.79
N THR A 98 14.82 15.38 -9.74
CA THR A 98 14.56 16.79 -9.42
C THR A 98 14.52 17.09 -7.93
N ASN A 99 14.25 16.08 -7.09
CA ASN A 99 14.44 16.15 -5.64
C ASN A 99 15.58 15.22 -5.24
N PRO A 100 16.85 15.69 -5.22
CA PRO A 100 17.89 14.98 -4.49
C PRO A 100 17.37 14.76 -3.07
N GLN A 101 17.42 13.52 -2.57
CA GLN A 101 17.11 13.25 -1.17
C GLN A 101 17.90 14.24 -0.32
N SER A 102 17.19 15.18 0.32
CA SER A 102 17.77 16.03 1.35
C SER A 102 18.17 15.12 2.49
N LYS A 103 19.41 14.62 2.45
CA LYS A 103 20.10 14.10 3.63
C LYS A 103 20.42 15.31 4.50
N ASP A 104 19.43 15.78 5.22
CA ASP A 104 19.60 16.57 6.43
C ASP A 104 18.35 16.34 7.27
N HIS A 105 18.43 15.32 8.13
CA HIS A 105 17.60 15.35 9.33
C HIS A 105 18.25 16.34 10.29
N ASP A 106 17.70 17.54 10.26
CA ASP A 106 17.85 18.57 11.27
C ASP A 106 17.86 17.96 12.68
N LEU A 107 18.92 18.27 13.40
CA LEU A 107 19.08 18.03 14.83
C LEU A 107 17.89 18.64 15.57
N SER A 108 17.06 17.77 16.18
CA SER A 108 16.00 18.23 17.10
C SER A 108 16.61 18.94 18.32
N PRO A 109 15.88 19.89 18.94
CA PRO A 109 16.45 20.73 19.99
C PRO A 109 16.76 19.92 21.24
N VAL A 110 17.99 20.10 21.75
CA VAL A 110 18.50 19.55 23.02
C VAL A 110 17.45 19.65 24.13
N ARG A 111 16.89 18.50 24.52
CA ARG A 111 16.05 18.35 25.72
C ARG A 111 16.70 17.31 26.63
N ASN A 112 17.30 17.79 27.73
CA ASN A 112 17.81 17.03 28.89
C ASN A 112 18.37 15.64 28.54
N THR A 113 19.58 15.61 27.97
CA THR A 113 20.25 14.41 27.47
C THR A 113 20.84 13.60 28.63
N ILE A 114 20.03 12.77 29.29
CA ILE A 114 20.61 11.59 29.95
C ILE A 114 21.13 10.70 28.82
N GLN A 115 22.45 10.54 28.75
CA GLN A 115 23.08 9.70 27.73
C GLN A 115 22.68 8.24 27.95
N LEU A 116 22.30 7.55 26.87
CA LEU A 116 21.96 6.14 26.95
C LEU A 116 23.18 5.30 27.33
N PRO A 117 23.05 4.33 28.26
CA PRO A 117 24.15 3.44 28.59
C PRO A 117 24.59 2.63 27.38
N THR A 118 25.90 2.53 27.18
CA THR A 118 26.52 1.73 26.12
C THR A 118 26.98 0.36 26.63
N GLN A 119 27.00 0.16 27.95
CA GLN A 119 27.36 -1.08 28.62
C GLN A 119 26.36 -1.43 29.73
N PRO A 120 26.20 -2.72 30.07
CA PRO A 120 25.32 -3.16 31.15
C PRO A 120 25.67 -2.47 32.47
N LEU A 121 24.63 -2.01 33.18
CA LEU A 121 24.81 -1.31 34.45
C LEU A 121 24.43 -2.19 35.63
N ASN A 122 25.10 -2.01 36.76
CA ASN A 122 24.74 -2.62 38.02
C ASN A 122 23.57 -1.89 38.70
N SER A 123 23.04 -2.47 39.79
CA SER A 123 21.86 -1.92 40.47
C SER A 123 22.06 -0.47 40.97
N LEU A 124 23.26 -0.15 41.46
CA LEU A 124 23.55 1.16 42.03
C LEU A 124 23.71 2.25 40.95
N GLU A 125 24.21 1.88 39.78
CA GLU A 125 24.28 2.74 38.61
C GLU A 125 22.89 3.04 38.02
N TRP A 126 22.02 2.04 37.95
CA TRP A 126 20.61 2.26 37.57
C TRP A 126 19.88 3.17 38.56
N ASP A 127 20.19 3.06 39.86
CA ASP A 127 19.61 3.93 40.89
C ASP A 127 20.01 5.38 40.71
N ARG A 128 21.28 5.64 40.38
CA ARG A 128 21.79 6.98 40.08
C ARG A 128 21.09 7.57 38.85
N LEU A 129 21.02 6.82 37.75
CA LEU A 129 20.32 7.27 36.54
C LEU A 129 18.83 7.56 36.77
N LYS A 130 18.16 6.75 37.60
CA LYS A 130 16.76 7.01 37.98
C LYS A 130 16.64 8.29 38.80
N ALA A 131 17.57 8.56 39.72
CA ALA A 131 17.57 9.75 40.56
C ALA A 131 17.79 11.04 39.75
N ASP A 132 18.63 10.97 38.71
CA ASP A 132 18.93 12.11 37.83
C ASP A 132 17.79 12.43 36.85
N TYR A 133 16.86 11.48 36.65
CA TYR A 133 15.74 11.63 35.74
C TYR A 133 14.63 12.51 36.31
N LYS A 134 14.41 13.66 35.66
CA LYS A 134 13.38 14.67 36.02
C LYS A 134 12.15 14.68 35.09
N GLY A 135 11.96 13.61 34.31
CA GLY A 135 10.86 13.54 33.34
C GLY A 135 9.50 13.22 33.98
N LYS A 136 8.42 13.53 33.25
CA LYS A 136 7.03 13.33 33.72
C LYS A 136 6.52 11.89 33.55
N THR A 137 7.15 11.11 32.67
CA THR A 137 6.82 9.70 32.42
C THR A 137 7.60 8.78 33.35
N ARG A 138 7.08 7.58 33.64
CA ARG A 138 7.80 6.58 34.44
C ARG A 138 9.19 6.28 33.83
N PHE A 139 10.24 6.36 34.65
CA PHE A 139 11.64 6.22 34.20
C PHE A 139 11.86 4.95 33.38
N GLU A 140 11.39 3.79 33.87
CA GLU A 140 11.54 2.48 33.24
C GLU A 140 10.93 2.45 31.83
N SER A 141 9.76 3.06 31.64
CA SER A 141 9.09 3.11 30.34
C SER A 141 9.77 4.11 29.40
N TRP A 142 10.22 5.26 29.92
CA TRP A 142 10.97 6.24 29.15
C TRP A 142 12.31 5.68 28.65
N ILE A 143 13.14 5.14 29.55
CA ILE A 143 14.48 4.66 29.21
C ILE A 143 14.41 3.46 28.24
N SER A 144 13.49 2.52 28.46
CA SER A 144 13.30 1.40 27.54
C SER A 144 12.75 1.84 26.18
N SER A 145 11.92 2.89 26.12
CA SER A 145 11.51 3.49 24.84
C SER A 145 12.69 4.07 24.08
N GLN A 146 13.58 4.78 24.78
CA GLN A 146 14.79 5.33 24.17
C GLN A 146 15.73 4.22 23.70
N MET A 147 15.96 3.18 24.52
CA MET A 147 16.76 2.02 24.12
C MET A 147 16.21 1.32 22.88
N ALA A 148 14.89 1.11 22.81
CA ALA A 148 14.24 0.53 21.64
C ALA A 148 14.40 1.42 20.39
N HIS A 149 14.23 2.74 20.55
CA HIS A 149 14.35 3.71 19.45
C HIS A 149 15.78 3.80 18.88
N TYR A 150 16.79 3.74 19.74
CA TYR A 150 18.20 3.81 19.35
C TYR A 150 18.86 2.42 19.21
N HIS A 151 18.07 1.34 19.21
CA HIS A 151 18.54 -0.04 19.08
C HIS A 151 19.71 -0.39 20.00
N SER A 152 19.63 0.01 21.27
CA SER A 152 20.69 -0.25 22.26
C SER A 152 21.05 -1.75 22.37
N PRO A 153 22.27 -2.07 22.81
CA PRO A 153 22.69 -3.46 23.01
C PRO A 153 21.74 -4.24 23.93
N VAL A 154 21.53 -5.53 23.61
CA VAL A 154 20.56 -6.39 24.33
C VAL A 154 20.98 -6.62 25.78
N ASP A 155 22.27 -6.74 26.06
CA ASP A 155 22.83 -6.88 27.41
C ASP A 155 22.56 -5.66 28.30
N VAL A 156 22.61 -4.44 27.75
CA VAL A 156 22.21 -3.21 28.44
C VAL A 156 20.74 -3.28 28.84
N ALA A 157 19.86 -3.58 27.89
CA ALA A 157 18.43 -3.70 28.16
C ALA A 157 18.12 -4.84 29.14
N LYS A 158 18.86 -5.95 29.06
CA LYS A 158 18.76 -7.07 30.00
C LYS A 158 19.14 -6.66 31.42
N SER A 159 20.18 -5.84 31.59
CA SER A 159 20.56 -5.30 32.90
C SER A 159 19.46 -4.42 33.51
N LEU A 160 18.75 -3.63 32.68
CA LEU A 160 17.59 -2.86 33.10
C LEU A 160 16.47 -3.78 33.59
N LEU A 161 16.17 -4.85 32.84
CA LEU A 161 15.16 -5.85 33.24
C LEU A 161 15.51 -6.51 34.58
N ALA A 162 16.77 -6.89 34.77
CA ALA A 162 17.24 -7.48 36.02
C ALA A 162 17.09 -6.52 37.21
N TRP A 163 17.43 -5.24 37.03
CA TRP A 163 17.26 -4.21 38.05
C TRP A 163 15.77 -3.95 38.37
N VAL A 164 14.89 -3.86 37.37
CA VAL A 164 13.44 -3.71 37.59
C VAL A 164 12.89 -4.93 38.32
N ALA A 165 13.26 -6.15 37.91
CA ALA A 165 12.83 -7.37 38.54
C ALA A 165 13.28 -7.45 40.01
N ALA A 166 14.54 -7.11 40.31
CA ALA A 166 15.07 -7.09 41.68
C ALA A 166 14.27 -6.15 42.60
N LYS A 167 13.80 -5.01 42.09
CA LYS A 167 13.01 -4.05 42.85
C LYS A 167 11.54 -4.39 42.99
N ASN A 168 11.01 -5.20 42.09
CA ASN A 168 9.59 -5.51 42.00
C ASN A 168 9.30 -7.00 42.29
N ASN A 169 10.03 -7.61 43.24
CA ASN A 169 9.82 -9.02 43.64
C ASN A 169 9.85 -10.02 42.46
N GLY A 170 10.71 -9.79 41.47
CA GLY A 170 10.84 -10.59 40.26
C GLY A 170 9.86 -10.24 39.14
N ILE A 171 9.01 -9.23 39.32
CA ILE A 171 7.98 -8.86 38.34
C ILE A 171 8.48 -7.77 37.39
N VAL A 172 8.49 -8.11 36.10
CA VAL A 172 8.68 -7.16 34.99
C VAL A 172 7.34 -6.88 34.32
N ASP A 173 7.07 -5.62 34.00
CA ASP A 173 5.82 -5.23 33.33
C ASP A 173 5.80 -5.61 31.85
N TYR A 174 4.60 -5.82 31.32
CA TYR A 174 4.36 -6.18 29.93
C TYR A 174 5.03 -5.23 28.92
N ASP A 175 4.85 -3.91 29.08
CA ASP A 175 5.44 -2.89 28.18
C ASP A 175 6.97 -3.00 28.11
N LEU A 176 7.62 -3.30 29.24
CA LEU A 176 9.07 -3.44 29.30
C LEU A 176 9.54 -4.75 28.64
N LEU A 177 8.78 -5.84 28.81
CA LEU A 177 9.03 -7.11 28.12
C LEU A 177 8.88 -6.98 26.60
N VAL A 178 7.85 -6.28 26.12
CA VAL A 178 7.64 -6.05 24.68
C VAL A 178 8.78 -5.23 24.07
N ARG A 179 9.27 -4.19 24.76
CA ARG A 179 10.41 -3.38 24.30
C ARG A 179 11.71 -4.17 24.29
N TYR A 180 11.93 -5.01 25.31
CA TYR A 180 13.07 -5.90 25.34
C TYR A 180 13.00 -6.93 24.21
N LEU A 181 11.85 -7.57 24.02
CA LEU A 181 11.60 -8.49 22.92
C LEU A 181 11.88 -7.84 21.56
N HIS A 182 11.44 -6.60 21.36
CA HIS A 182 11.76 -5.85 20.14
C HIS A 182 13.27 -5.76 19.89
N LEU A 183 14.07 -5.44 20.93
CA LEU A 183 15.53 -5.41 20.82
C LEU A 183 16.11 -6.81 20.53
N CYS A 184 15.62 -7.85 21.20
CA CYS A 184 16.04 -9.23 20.94
C CYS A 184 15.78 -9.64 19.48
N VAL A 185 14.62 -9.26 18.93
CA VAL A 185 14.26 -9.52 17.53
C VAL A 185 15.15 -8.74 16.56
N VAL A 186 15.40 -7.44 16.82
CA VAL A 186 16.26 -6.60 15.98
C VAL A 186 17.69 -7.14 15.93
N HIS A 187 18.23 -7.54 17.09
CA HIS A 187 19.59 -8.06 17.23
C HIS A 187 19.69 -9.58 17.00
N LYS A 188 18.62 -10.24 16.57
CA LYS A 188 18.54 -11.69 16.28
C LYS A 188 19.01 -12.58 17.43
N GLN A 189 18.74 -12.18 18.68
CA GLN A 189 19.06 -12.95 19.89
C GLN A 189 17.96 -13.97 20.19
N THR A 190 18.00 -15.12 19.51
CA THR A 190 16.92 -16.14 19.57
C THR A 190 16.75 -16.77 20.95
N SER A 191 17.82 -16.97 21.71
CA SER A 191 17.74 -17.46 23.10
C SER A 191 16.94 -16.52 24.01
N GLU A 192 17.20 -15.22 23.91
CA GLU A 192 16.49 -14.20 24.68
C GLU A 192 15.01 -14.09 24.27
N VAL A 193 14.71 -14.23 22.97
CA VAL A 193 13.32 -14.29 22.48
C VAL A 193 12.58 -15.47 23.12
N ILE A 194 13.22 -16.64 23.18
CA ILE A 194 12.63 -17.84 23.78
C ILE A 194 12.39 -17.64 25.28
N ASP A 195 13.35 -17.06 26.00
CA ASP A 195 13.19 -16.74 27.42
C ASP A 195 11.99 -15.80 27.63
N VAL A 196 11.90 -14.71 26.87
CA VAL A 196 10.78 -13.76 26.96
C VAL A 196 9.45 -14.40 26.58
N TYR A 197 9.44 -15.27 25.57
CA TYR A 197 8.26 -16.02 25.16
C TYR A 197 7.70 -16.87 26.33
N GLU A 198 8.56 -17.62 27.03
CA GLU A 198 8.14 -18.42 28.19
C GLU A 198 7.60 -17.55 29.32
N ILE A 199 8.26 -16.43 29.60
CA ILE A 199 7.80 -15.45 30.60
C ILE A 199 6.40 -14.95 30.23
N MET A 200 6.19 -14.58 28.97
CA MET A 200 4.93 -14.02 28.51
C MET A 200 3.82 -15.07 28.52
N LYS A 201 4.10 -16.28 28.06
CA LYS A 201 3.17 -17.42 28.04
C LYS A 201 2.71 -17.83 29.43
N ALA A 202 3.61 -17.82 30.41
CA ALA A 202 3.28 -18.16 31.79
C ALA A 202 2.42 -17.09 32.49
N ARG A 203 2.56 -15.83 32.09
CA ARG A 203 1.96 -14.69 32.83
C ARG A 203 0.74 -14.07 32.14
N TYR A 204 0.63 -14.18 30.83
CA TYR A 204 -0.40 -13.51 30.04
C TYR A 204 -1.15 -14.52 29.16
N LYS A 205 -2.48 -14.58 29.32
CA LYS A 205 -3.33 -15.45 28.50
C LYS A 205 -3.53 -14.94 27.06
N ILE A 206 -3.56 -13.62 26.89
CA ILE A 206 -3.79 -12.97 25.60
C ILE A 206 -2.81 -11.81 25.51
N LEU A 207 -2.12 -11.72 24.37
CA LEU A 207 -1.21 -10.62 24.05
C LEU A 207 -1.92 -9.63 23.13
N ASP A 208 -1.41 -8.41 23.05
CA ASP A 208 -1.84 -7.47 22.02
C ASP A 208 -1.23 -7.82 20.65
N SER A 209 -1.75 -7.21 19.58
CA SER A 209 -1.28 -7.46 18.21
C SER A 209 0.23 -7.23 18.05
N GLY A 210 0.78 -6.24 18.75
CA GLY A 210 2.22 -5.95 18.77
C GLY A 210 3.04 -7.08 19.39
N GLY A 211 2.63 -7.58 20.56
CA GLY A 211 3.29 -8.70 21.24
C GLY A 211 3.29 -9.98 20.40
N TYR A 212 2.13 -10.36 19.85
CA TYR A 212 2.04 -11.52 18.94
C TYR A 212 2.97 -11.36 17.73
N THR A 213 2.96 -10.20 17.09
CA THR A 213 3.79 -9.94 15.90
C THR A 213 5.29 -10.07 16.20
N LEU A 214 5.76 -9.54 17.32
CA LEU A 214 7.17 -9.63 17.70
C LEU A 214 7.59 -11.05 18.05
N LEU A 215 6.75 -11.79 18.77
CA LEU A 215 7.04 -13.19 19.12
C LEU A 215 7.09 -14.07 17.87
N ILE A 216 6.12 -13.93 16.97
CA ILE A 216 6.12 -14.63 15.67
C ILE A 216 7.44 -14.34 14.93
N ARG A 217 7.78 -13.05 14.76
CA ARG A 217 9.01 -12.64 14.06
C ARG A 217 10.29 -13.17 14.71
N GLY A 218 10.34 -13.23 16.04
CA GLY A 218 11.51 -13.73 16.76
C GLY A 218 11.66 -15.25 16.71
N LEU A 219 10.55 -15.98 16.76
CA LEU A 219 10.55 -17.44 16.83
C LEU A 219 10.84 -18.11 15.48
N ILE A 220 10.47 -17.48 14.35
CA ILE A 220 10.67 -18.06 13.01
C ILE A 220 12.15 -18.31 12.64
N GLN A 221 13.11 -17.71 13.34
CA GLN A 221 14.55 -17.94 13.15
C GLN A 221 15.15 -18.96 14.14
N SER A 222 14.31 -19.58 14.97
CA SER A 222 14.73 -20.52 16.01
C SER A 222 14.23 -21.94 15.71
N ASP A 223 14.79 -22.93 16.40
CA ASP A 223 14.31 -24.32 16.35
C ASP A 223 12.85 -24.48 16.83
N ARG A 224 12.31 -23.45 17.50
CA ARG A 224 10.91 -23.37 17.97
C ARG A 224 9.98 -22.65 17.00
N TRP A 225 10.36 -22.50 15.73
CA TRP A 225 9.57 -21.80 14.70
C TRP A 225 8.11 -22.27 14.59
N ARG A 226 7.80 -23.55 14.87
CA ARG A 226 6.43 -24.07 14.89
C ARG A 226 5.53 -23.38 15.91
N GLU A 227 6.09 -22.81 16.97
CA GLU A 227 5.31 -22.06 17.95
C GLU A 227 4.87 -20.70 17.42
N ALA A 228 5.56 -20.14 16.42
CA ALA A 228 5.08 -18.98 15.70
C ALA A 228 3.74 -19.27 15.00
N PHE A 229 3.52 -20.51 14.54
CA PHE A 229 2.25 -20.90 13.89
C PHE A 229 1.14 -21.08 14.91
N LEU A 230 1.44 -21.65 16.08
CA LEU A 230 0.47 -21.70 17.17
C LEU A 230 0.03 -20.30 17.59
N LEU A 231 0.99 -19.35 17.66
CA LEU A 231 0.69 -17.94 17.92
C LEU A 231 -0.14 -17.30 16.81
N LEU A 232 0.10 -17.66 15.55
CA LEU A 232 -0.72 -17.19 14.43
C LEU A 232 -2.15 -17.73 14.54
N GLU A 233 -2.33 -19.01 14.87
CA GLU A 233 -3.66 -19.61 15.09
C GLU A 233 -4.40 -18.97 16.28
N ASP A 234 -3.69 -18.69 17.36
CA ASP A 234 -4.26 -17.98 18.51
C ASP A 234 -4.64 -16.54 18.15
N LEU A 235 -3.85 -15.87 17.31
CA LEU A 235 -4.17 -14.55 16.79
C LEU A 235 -5.44 -14.59 15.92
N LYS A 236 -5.58 -15.58 15.03
CA LYS A 236 -6.76 -15.77 14.16
C LYS A 236 -8.07 -15.90 14.95
N LYS A 237 -8.03 -16.49 16.15
CA LYS A 237 -9.21 -16.64 17.04
C LYS A 237 -9.73 -15.30 17.58
N VAL A 238 -8.88 -14.27 17.65
CA VAL A 238 -9.21 -12.97 18.25
C VAL A 238 -9.25 -11.82 17.25
N MET A 239 -8.49 -11.90 16.15
CA MET A 239 -8.44 -10.89 15.09
C MET A 239 -7.89 -11.45 13.77
N THR A 240 -8.13 -10.75 12.66
CA THR A 240 -7.48 -11.08 11.38
C THR A 240 -5.98 -10.79 11.46
N PRO A 241 -5.10 -11.78 11.20
CA PRO A 241 -3.66 -11.54 11.17
C PRO A 241 -3.27 -10.52 10.10
N SER A 242 -2.22 -9.75 10.36
CA SER A 242 -1.71 -8.80 9.39
C SER A 242 -0.91 -9.51 8.28
N LYS A 243 -0.76 -8.84 7.12
CA LYS A 243 0.15 -9.29 6.05
C LYS A 243 1.57 -9.61 6.53
N LYS A 244 2.05 -8.92 7.58
CA LYS A 244 3.37 -9.14 8.18
C LYS A 244 3.41 -10.43 9.01
N ASN A 245 2.32 -10.79 9.70
CA ASN A 245 2.27 -12.04 10.45
C ASN A 245 2.33 -13.25 9.53
N TYR A 246 1.60 -13.20 8.41
CA TYR A 246 1.70 -14.21 7.36
C TYR A 246 3.08 -14.23 6.71
N ASP A 247 3.64 -13.07 6.34
CA ASP A 247 4.99 -12.96 5.77
C ASP A 247 6.04 -13.65 6.67
N ASP A 248 6.03 -13.33 7.96
CA ASP A 248 6.94 -13.93 8.94
C ASP A 248 6.79 -15.46 9.01
N CYS A 249 5.56 -15.97 9.08
CA CYS A 249 5.31 -17.41 9.16
C CYS A 249 5.68 -18.13 7.85
N ILE A 250 5.39 -17.54 6.70
CA ILE A 250 5.74 -18.08 5.38
C ILE A 250 7.26 -18.15 5.24
N GLN A 251 7.98 -17.07 5.56
CA GLN A 251 9.44 -17.07 5.57
C GLN A 251 10.01 -18.10 6.55
N GLY A 252 9.43 -18.21 7.75
CA GLY A 252 9.79 -19.24 8.72
C GLY A 252 9.64 -20.67 8.19
N ALA A 253 8.54 -20.96 7.51
CA ALA A 253 8.30 -22.25 6.87
C ALA A 253 9.33 -22.54 5.76
N LEU A 254 9.59 -21.57 4.87
CA LEU A 254 10.59 -21.71 3.80
C LEU A 254 12.00 -21.91 4.34
N LEU A 255 12.40 -21.16 5.38
CA LEU A 255 13.71 -21.32 6.05
C LEU A 255 13.92 -22.74 6.58
N HIS A 256 12.84 -23.41 7.01
CA HIS A 256 12.86 -24.78 7.51
C HIS A 256 12.41 -25.82 6.47
N GLN A 257 12.39 -25.44 5.19
CA GLN A 257 12.07 -26.31 4.05
C GLN A 257 10.64 -26.90 4.06
N ASP A 258 9.72 -26.32 4.83
CA ASP A 258 8.31 -26.71 4.85
C ASP A 258 7.50 -25.94 3.80
N VAL A 259 7.68 -26.35 2.55
CA VAL A 259 7.02 -25.75 1.37
C VAL A 259 5.51 -25.82 1.45
N ASN A 260 4.96 -26.92 1.95
CA ASN A 260 3.52 -27.13 1.98
C ASN A 260 2.85 -26.16 2.94
N THR A 261 3.41 -26.01 4.14
CA THR A 261 2.91 -25.02 5.11
C THR A 261 3.06 -23.60 4.58
N ALA A 262 4.20 -23.26 3.97
CA ALA A 262 4.41 -21.95 3.35
C ALA A 262 3.34 -21.63 2.29
N TRP A 263 3.06 -22.58 1.39
CA TRP A 263 2.07 -22.40 0.33
C TRP A 263 0.64 -22.32 0.89
N ASN A 264 0.29 -23.14 1.89
CA ASN A 264 -1.03 -23.11 2.50
C ASN A 264 -1.30 -21.77 3.20
N LEU A 265 -0.31 -21.23 3.92
CA LEU A 265 -0.40 -19.89 4.53
C LEU A 265 -0.54 -18.78 3.48
N TYR A 266 0.15 -18.91 2.35
CA TYR A 266 0.00 -17.98 1.23
C TYR A 266 -1.43 -18.02 0.64
N GLN A 267 -1.98 -19.22 0.41
CA GLN A 267 -3.35 -19.37 -0.08
C GLN A 267 -4.40 -18.88 0.92
N GLU A 268 -4.18 -19.12 2.21
CA GLU A 268 -5.04 -18.59 3.27
C GLU A 268 -5.02 -17.04 3.31
N LEU A 269 -3.83 -16.43 3.20
CA LEU A 269 -3.67 -14.99 3.09
C LEU A 269 -4.49 -14.43 1.91
N LEU A 270 -4.43 -15.08 0.75
CA LEU A 270 -5.21 -14.67 -0.42
C LEU A 270 -6.71 -14.87 -0.22
N GLY A 271 -7.12 -15.97 0.44
CA GLY A 271 -8.52 -16.26 0.77
C GLY A 271 -9.17 -15.25 1.73
N HIS A 272 -8.35 -14.45 2.42
CA HIS A 272 -8.79 -13.32 3.25
C HIS A 272 -8.74 -11.96 2.54
N ASP A 273 -8.56 -11.94 1.22
CA ASP A 273 -8.40 -10.72 0.40
C ASP A 273 -7.24 -9.81 0.88
N ILE A 274 -6.24 -10.40 1.54
CA ILE A 274 -5.05 -9.68 2.00
C ILE A 274 -4.03 -9.66 0.86
N ILE A 275 -3.58 -8.46 0.48
CA ILE A 275 -2.51 -8.32 -0.51
C ILE A 275 -1.18 -8.73 0.14
N PRO A 276 -0.48 -9.76 -0.38
CA PRO A 276 0.80 -10.23 0.15
C PRO A 276 1.86 -9.16 0.03
N MET A 277 2.86 -9.19 0.93
CA MET A 277 4.03 -8.35 0.77
C MET A 277 4.86 -8.86 -0.42
N LEU A 278 5.46 -7.94 -1.19
CA LEU A 278 6.35 -8.34 -2.28
C LEU A 278 7.55 -9.13 -1.77
N GLU A 279 8.00 -8.87 -0.54
CA GLU A 279 9.02 -9.67 0.16
C GLU A 279 8.58 -11.12 0.38
N THR A 280 7.31 -11.36 0.70
CA THR A 280 6.76 -12.72 0.83
C THR A 280 6.84 -13.47 -0.49
N LEU A 281 6.46 -12.80 -1.59
CA LEU A 281 6.53 -13.38 -2.92
C LEU A 281 7.98 -13.64 -3.34
N LYS A 282 8.88 -12.68 -3.09
CA LYS A 282 10.32 -12.79 -3.31
C LYS A 282 10.92 -14.00 -2.59
N ALA A 283 10.53 -14.24 -1.33
CA ALA A 283 11.04 -15.36 -0.54
C ALA A 283 10.80 -16.73 -1.20
N PHE A 284 9.65 -16.92 -1.88
CA PHE A 284 9.41 -18.14 -2.65
C PHE A 284 10.40 -18.29 -3.82
N PHE A 285 10.71 -17.22 -4.56
CA PHE A 285 11.70 -17.30 -5.64
C PHE A 285 13.12 -17.50 -5.12
N ASP A 286 13.49 -16.84 -4.01
CA ASP A 286 14.80 -17.01 -3.37
C ASP A 286 15.02 -18.46 -2.90
N PHE A 287 13.98 -19.08 -2.33
CA PHE A 287 14.01 -20.47 -1.88
C PHE A 287 14.00 -21.45 -3.07
N GLY A 288 13.22 -21.12 -4.12
CA GLY A 288 13.04 -21.95 -5.30
C GLY A 288 14.29 -22.18 -6.16
N LYS A 289 15.33 -21.34 -6.05
CA LYS A 289 16.56 -21.45 -6.87
C LYS A 289 17.30 -22.78 -6.71
N ASP A 290 17.13 -23.42 -5.54
CA ASP A 290 17.80 -24.68 -5.20
C ASP A 290 16.85 -25.89 -5.34
N ILE A 291 15.59 -25.67 -5.72
CA ILE A 291 14.55 -26.70 -5.80
C ILE A 291 14.34 -27.13 -7.25
N LYS A 292 14.39 -28.44 -7.46
CA LYS A 292 14.11 -29.08 -8.76
C LYS A 292 12.82 -29.88 -8.66
N ASP A 293 11.71 -29.16 -8.51
CA ASP A 293 10.36 -29.73 -8.43
C ASP A 293 9.42 -28.93 -9.35
N ASP A 294 8.74 -29.64 -10.24
CA ASP A 294 7.81 -29.06 -11.20
C ASP A 294 6.58 -28.48 -10.49
N ASN A 295 6.14 -29.10 -9.40
CA ASN A 295 5.02 -28.60 -8.61
C ASN A 295 5.36 -27.25 -7.95
N TYR A 296 6.58 -27.14 -7.38
CA TYR A 296 7.08 -25.85 -6.89
C TYR A 296 7.20 -24.81 -8.00
N SER A 297 7.69 -25.21 -9.18
CA SER A 297 7.83 -24.32 -10.34
C SER A 297 6.48 -23.75 -10.77
N ASN A 298 5.43 -24.58 -10.83
CA ASN A 298 4.07 -24.14 -11.12
C ASN A 298 3.55 -23.11 -10.10
N LYS A 299 3.85 -23.29 -8.81
CA LYS A 299 3.50 -22.31 -7.76
C LYS A 299 4.16 -20.94 -7.99
N LEU A 300 5.42 -20.93 -8.44
CA LEU A 300 6.12 -19.68 -8.77
C LEU A 300 5.51 -19.00 -10.00
N LEU A 301 5.13 -19.77 -11.02
CA LEU A 301 4.41 -19.24 -12.18
C LEU A 301 3.04 -18.66 -11.77
N ASP A 302 2.32 -19.31 -10.85
CA ASP A 302 1.07 -18.78 -10.29
C ASP A 302 1.28 -17.42 -9.58
N ILE A 303 2.42 -17.22 -8.91
CA ILE A 303 2.77 -15.91 -8.33
C ILE A 303 2.98 -14.86 -9.45
N LEU A 304 3.62 -15.20 -10.57
CA LEU A 304 3.75 -14.26 -11.69
C LEU A 304 2.38 -13.90 -12.30
N LEU A 305 1.48 -14.89 -12.39
CA LEU A 305 0.09 -14.66 -12.81
C LEU A 305 -0.66 -13.80 -11.80
N TYR A 306 -0.42 -13.97 -10.50
CA TYR A 306 -0.95 -13.10 -9.46
C TYR A 306 -0.49 -11.65 -9.65
N LEU A 307 0.81 -11.43 -9.93
CA LEU A 307 1.34 -10.09 -10.23
C LEU A 307 0.67 -9.48 -11.48
N ARG A 308 0.53 -10.27 -12.56
CA ARG A 308 -0.16 -9.87 -13.80
C ARG A 308 -1.61 -9.46 -13.53
N ASN A 309 -2.36 -10.32 -12.83
CA ASN A 309 -3.79 -10.12 -12.61
C ASN A 309 -4.08 -8.94 -11.67
N ASN A 310 -3.16 -8.63 -10.76
CA ASN A 310 -3.33 -7.54 -9.79
C ASN A 310 -2.60 -6.24 -10.17
N HIS A 311 -1.94 -6.18 -11.34
CA HIS A 311 -1.12 -5.04 -11.78
C HIS A 311 -0.06 -4.65 -10.75
N LEU A 312 0.58 -5.67 -10.17
CA LEU A 312 1.67 -5.50 -9.22
C LEU A 312 3.00 -5.70 -9.93
N TYR A 313 3.98 -4.90 -9.52
CA TYR A 313 5.32 -4.89 -10.09
C TYR A 313 6.31 -5.25 -8.98
N PRO A 314 7.25 -6.18 -9.23
CA PRO A 314 8.32 -6.44 -8.28
C PRO A 314 9.22 -5.20 -8.12
N GLY A 315 9.84 -5.06 -6.94
CA GLY A 315 10.99 -4.19 -6.77
C GLY A 315 12.24 -4.78 -7.44
N GLU A 316 13.32 -4.02 -7.51
CA GLU A 316 14.54 -4.40 -8.23
C GLU A 316 15.17 -5.68 -7.68
N SER A 317 15.30 -5.79 -6.35
CA SER A 317 15.81 -7.01 -5.70
C SER A 317 14.95 -8.25 -5.97
N PHE A 318 13.62 -8.09 -6.03
CA PHE A 318 12.69 -9.16 -6.36
C PHE A 318 12.82 -9.55 -7.84
N ALA A 319 12.94 -8.59 -8.77
CA ALA A 319 13.21 -8.88 -10.17
C ALA A 319 14.50 -9.70 -10.37
N HIS A 320 15.56 -9.41 -9.61
CA HIS A 320 16.79 -10.22 -9.60
C HIS A 320 16.55 -11.64 -9.09
N SER A 321 15.69 -11.81 -8.10
CA SER A 321 15.35 -13.13 -7.53
C SER A 321 14.58 -13.98 -8.54
N ILE A 322 13.61 -13.36 -9.23
CA ILE A 322 12.89 -13.99 -10.36
C ILE A 322 13.88 -14.40 -11.45
N LYS A 323 14.76 -13.48 -11.88
CA LYS A 323 15.80 -13.77 -12.88
C LYS A 323 16.64 -14.98 -12.49
N THR A 324 17.14 -14.98 -11.26
CA THR A 324 18.01 -16.05 -10.73
C THR A 324 17.29 -17.39 -10.72
N TRP A 325 16.01 -17.42 -10.30
CA TRP A 325 15.21 -18.64 -10.32
C TRP A 325 15.04 -19.19 -11.75
N PHE A 326 14.60 -18.35 -12.71
CA PHE A 326 14.44 -18.80 -14.09
C PHE A 326 15.75 -19.39 -14.67
N GLU A 327 16.88 -18.72 -14.45
CA GLU A 327 18.20 -19.19 -14.90
C GLU A 327 18.69 -20.46 -14.17
N SER A 328 18.12 -20.78 -13.00
CA SER A 328 18.41 -22.01 -12.25
C SER A 328 17.64 -23.24 -12.74
N VAL A 329 16.56 -23.05 -13.52
CA VAL A 329 15.69 -24.15 -13.97
C VAL A 329 16.47 -25.08 -14.93
N PRO A 330 16.74 -26.34 -14.55
CA PRO A 330 17.55 -27.24 -15.36
C PRO A 330 16.89 -27.57 -16.70
N GLY A 331 17.68 -27.64 -17.78
CA GLY A 331 17.22 -28.09 -19.09
C GLY A 331 16.49 -27.03 -19.93
N GLU A 332 15.98 -25.95 -19.31
CA GLU A 332 15.17 -24.94 -20.01
C GLU A 332 15.97 -23.79 -20.63
N GLN A 333 17.26 -23.67 -20.29
CA GLN A 333 18.20 -22.69 -20.84
C GLN A 333 17.66 -21.25 -20.87
N TRP A 334 16.94 -20.84 -19.83
CA TRP A 334 16.47 -19.47 -19.67
C TRP A 334 17.64 -18.50 -19.56
N LYS A 335 17.50 -17.35 -20.22
CA LYS A 335 18.42 -16.22 -20.10
C LYS A 335 17.64 -14.98 -19.71
N GLY A 336 18.06 -14.32 -18.63
CA GLY A 336 17.49 -13.06 -18.18
C GLY A 336 18.33 -11.85 -18.56
N GLN A 337 17.69 -10.76 -18.95
CA GLN A 337 18.32 -9.47 -19.19
C GLN A 337 17.41 -8.32 -18.72
N PHE A 338 17.97 -7.39 -17.94
CA PHE A 338 17.31 -6.14 -17.62
C PHE A 338 17.36 -5.20 -18.82
N THR A 339 16.21 -4.66 -19.21
CA THR A 339 16.02 -3.98 -20.49
C THR A 339 14.97 -2.87 -20.38
N THR A 340 14.71 -2.23 -21.52
CA THR A 340 13.67 -1.21 -21.73
C THR A 340 12.87 -1.55 -22.98
N ILE A 341 11.68 -0.96 -23.10
CA ILE A 341 10.82 -1.12 -24.27
C ILE A 341 10.96 0.11 -25.16
N GLN A 342 11.14 -0.13 -26.46
CA GLN A 342 11.20 0.91 -27.46
C GLN A 342 9.82 1.57 -27.64
N LYS A 343 9.80 2.78 -28.23
CA LYS A 343 8.52 3.48 -28.52
C LYS A 343 7.61 2.69 -29.48
N SER A 344 8.15 1.75 -30.25
CA SER A 344 7.40 0.82 -31.10
C SER A 344 6.64 -0.24 -30.31
N GLY A 345 7.02 -0.51 -29.05
CA GLY A 345 6.55 -1.65 -28.27
C GLY A 345 7.47 -2.88 -28.33
N GLN A 346 8.63 -2.77 -28.97
CA GLN A 346 9.61 -3.86 -29.03
C GLN A 346 10.53 -3.87 -27.81
N CYS A 347 10.77 -5.06 -27.26
CA CYS A 347 11.74 -5.27 -26.20
C CYS A 347 13.16 -5.04 -26.71
N SER A 348 13.94 -4.17 -26.05
CA SER A 348 15.33 -3.89 -26.45
C SER A 348 16.29 -5.06 -26.18
N GLY A 349 15.84 -6.09 -25.45
CA GLY A 349 16.62 -7.30 -25.17
C GLY A 349 16.46 -8.37 -26.25
N CYS A 350 15.23 -8.87 -26.44
CA CYS A 350 14.94 -9.99 -27.35
C CYS A 350 14.28 -9.58 -28.67
N GLY A 351 13.89 -8.30 -28.85
CA GLY A 351 13.22 -7.80 -30.05
C GLY A 351 11.72 -8.14 -30.16
N GLN A 352 11.18 -8.98 -29.27
CA GLN A 352 9.76 -9.35 -29.28
C GLN A 352 8.84 -8.15 -29.00
N ASN A 353 7.64 -8.21 -29.57
CA ASN A 353 6.61 -7.21 -29.32
C ASN A 353 5.94 -7.46 -27.96
N ILE A 354 5.87 -6.42 -27.14
CA ILE A 354 5.08 -6.41 -25.91
C ILE A 354 3.60 -6.39 -26.27
N GLU A 355 2.77 -7.04 -25.44
CA GLU A 355 1.31 -7.07 -25.57
C GLU A 355 0.75 -5.67 -25.85
N SER A 356 -0.12 -5.57 -26.85
CA SER A 356 -0.74 -4.28 -27.21
C SER A 356 -1.56 -3.73 -26.05
N ILE A 357 -1.55 -2.40 -25.85
CA ILE A 357 -2.47 -1.75 -24.91
C ILE A 357 -3.93 -1.82 -25.37
N GLN A 358 -4.14 -1.98 -26.68
CA GLN A 358 -5.48 -2.06 -27.25
C GLN A 358 -6.14 -3.38 -26.86
N LEU A 359 -7.41 -3.30 -26.50
CA LEU A 359 -8.23 -4.47 -26.23
C LEU A 359 -8.63 -5.14 -27.54
N SER A 360 -8.72 -6.47 -27.53
CA SER A 360 -9.39 -7.21 -28.59
C SER A 360 -10.88 -6.80 -28.65
N PRO A 361 -11.55 -6.90 -29.80
CA PRO A 361 -12.99 -6.66 -29.89
C PRO A 361 -13.80 -7.46 -28.86
N GLU A 362 -13.40 -8.71 -28.61
CA GLU A 362 -14.05 -9.62 -27.67
C GLU A 362 -13.85 -9.15 -26.22
N ASP A 363 -12.62 -8.79 -25.84
CA ASP A 363 -12.33 -8.27 -24.50
C ASP A 363 -13.00 -6.91 -24.26
N TYR A 364 -13.10 -6.08 -25.31
CA TYR A 364 -13.75 -4.79 -25.22
C TYR A 364 -15.26 -4.92 -24.97
N GLU A 365 -15.97 -5.75 -25.75
CA GLU A 365 -17.40 -5.97 -25.53
C GLU A 365 -17.67 -6.71 -24.22
N PHE A 366 -16.79 -7.62 -23.80
CA PHE A 366 -16.86 -8.24 -22.48
C PHE A 366 -16.75 -7.19 -21.36
N LEU A 367 -15.71 -6.34 -21.40
CA LEU A 367 -15.50 -5.28 -20.41
C LEU A 367 -16.68 -4.30 -20.38
N LYS A 368 -17.13 -3.84 -21.55
CA LYS A 368 -18.28 -2.96 -21.71
C LYS A 368 -19.52 -3.57 -21.08
N GLY A 369 -19.85 -4.83 -21.38
CA GLY A 369 -20.99 -5.51 -20.79
C GLY A 369 -20.91 -5.61 -19.26
N ARG A 370 -19.73 -5.85 -18.70
CA ARG A 370 -19.52 -5.89 -17.24
C ARG A 370 -19.67 -4.52 -16.60
N ILE A 371 -19.05 -3.48 -17.17
CA ILE A 371 -19.15 -2.10 -16.62
C ILE A 371 -20.60 -1.61 -16.65
N MET A 372 -21.33 -1.88 -17.74
CA MET A 372 -22.75 -1.50 -17.84
C MET A 372 -23.57 -2.16 -16.73
N ARG A 373 -23.44 -3.48 -16.55
CA ARG A 373 -24.20 -4.20 -15.52
C ARG A 373 -23.78 -3.89 -14.08
N ASP A 374 -22.48 -3.87 -13.81
CA ASP A 374 -21.95 -3.91 -12.44
C ASP A 374 -21.70 -2.50 -11.87
N VAL A 375 -21.36 -1.53 -12.73
CA VAL A 375 -21.04 -0.14 -12.30
C VAL A 375 -22.21 0.80 -12.55
N ILE A 376 -22.93 0.63 -13.66
CA ILE A 376 -24.03 1.53 -14.04
C ILE A 376 -25.36 1.02 -13.49
N ASP A 377 -25.67 -0.28 -13.69
CA ASP A 377 -26.95 -0.88 -13.26
C ASP A 377 -26.89 -1.54 -11.87
N GLY A 378 -25.69 -1.78 -11.32
CA GLY A 378 -25.39 -2.70 -10.19
C GLY A 378 -25.94 -2.33 -8.79
N GLY A 379 -26.92 -1.42 -8.68
CA GLY A 379 -27.64 -1.15 -7.43
C GLY A 379 -27.19 0.07 -6.61
N ASP A 380 -27.81 0.27 -5.45
CA ASP A 380 -27.90 1.53 -4.67
C ASP A 380 -26.58 2.24 -4.31
N GLN A 381 -25.42 1.57 -4.40
CA GLN A 381 -24.12 2.17 -4.04
C GLN A 381 -23.70 3.33 -4.97
N TYR A 382 -24.26 3.37 -6.19
CA TYR A 382 -24.05 4.44 -7.18
C TYR A 382 -25.29 5.31 -7.47
N LYS A 383 -26.44 5.02 -6.84
CA LYS A 383 -27.73 5.73 -7.02
C LYS A 383 -27.77 7.13 -6.38
N LYS A 384 -26.71 7.93 -6.52
CA LYS A 384 -26.81 9.40 -6.36
C LYS A 384 -27.28 10.08 -7.64
N THR A 385 -27.21 9.38 -8.77
CA THR A 385 -27.78 9.80 -10.04
C THR A 385 -29.20 9.26 -10.13
N THR A 386 -30.17 10.09 -10.53
CA THR A 386 -31.55 9.64 -10.68
C THR A 386 -31.69 8.74 -11.92
N PRO A 387 -32.50 7.66 -11.89
CA PRO A 387 -32.73 6.81 -13.07
C PRO A 387 -33.23 7.61 -14.28
N GLN A 388 -34.02 8.66 -14.04
CA GLN A 388 -34.49 9.58 -15.07
C GLN A 388 -33.33 10.34 -15.74
N GLU A 389 -32.36 10.82 -14.97
CA GLU A 389 -31.20 11.51 -15.52
C GLU A 389 -30.28 10.56 -16.29
N LEU A 390 -30.11 9.32 -15.81
CA LEU A 390 -29.37 8.30 -16.53
C LEU A 390 -30.01 7.99 -17.87
N ASN A 391 -31.32 7.74 -17.92
CA ASN A 391 -32.06 7.50 -19.17
C ASN A 391 -31.97 8.71 -20.12
N ARG A 392 -32.10 9.93 -19.61
CA ARG A 392 -31.89 11.17 -20.38
C ARG A 392 -30.50 11.21 -21.02
N PHE A 393 -29.47 10.82 -20.27
CA PHE A 393 -28.10 10.77 -20.78
C PHE A 393 -27.89 9.67 -21.82
N GLU A 394 -28.41 8.47 -21.58
CA GLU A 394 -28.31 7.38 -22.54
C GLU A 394 -28.94 7.74 -23.88
N ASN A 395 -30.15 8.31 -23.87
CA ASN A 395 -30.83 8.75 -25.09
C ASN A 395 -30.03 9.83 -25.82
N PHE A 396 -29.44 10.77 -25.07
CA PHE A 396 -28.55 11.78 -25.63
C PHE A 396 -27.35 11.15 -26.35
N VAL A 397 -26.64 10.21 -25.72
CA VAL A 397 -25.48 9.53 -26.32
C VAL A 397 -25.89 8.67 -27.51
N LYS A 398 -26.99 7.90 -27.41
CA LYS A 398 -27.53 7.05 -28.49
C LYS A 398 -27.95 7.87 -29.72
N SER A 399 -28.36 9.13 -29.53
CA SER A 399 -28.73 10.04 -30.62
C SER A 399 -27.54 10.71 -31.34
N CYS A 400 -26.33 10.56 -30.79
CA CYS A 400 -25.11 11.14 -31.35
C CYS A 400 -24.25 10.06 -32.04
N PRO A 401 -23.50 10.41 -33.10
CA PRO A 401 -22.41 9.56 -33.58
C PRO A 401 -21.38 9.32 -32.46
N PRO A 402 -20.56 8.25 -32.56
CA PRO A 402 -19.48 8.00 -31.61
C PRO A 402 -18.57 9.21 -31.40
N PHE A 403 -18.15 9.45 -30.16
CA PHE A 403 -17.19 10.49 -29.83
C PHE A 403 -15.76 9.98 -29.92
N ASP A 404 -14.82 10.88 -30.19
CA ASP A 404 -13.39 10.58 -30.17
C ASP A 404 -12.80 10.84 -28.78
N ILE A 405 -13.30 11.88 -28.07
CA ILE A 405 -12.88 12.22 -26.72
C ILE A 405 -14.09 12.64 -25.86
N VAL A 406 -14.23 12.02 -24.70
CA VAL A 406 -15.16 12.45 -23.63
C VAL A 406 -14.39 13.20 -22.54
N ILE A 407 -14.84 14.40 -22.19
CA ILE A 407 -14.16 15.32 -21.29
C ILE A 407 -14.99 15.49 -20.02
N ASP A 408 -14.41 15.15 -18.87
CA ASP A 408 -14.96 15.47 -17.56
C ASP A 408 -14.68 16.95 -17.24
N GLY A 409 -15.61 17.81 -17.65
CA GLY A 409 -15.41 19.25 -17.66
C GLY A 409 -15.13 19.85 -16.29
N LEU A 410 -15.77 19.34 -15.23
CA LEU A 410 -15.56 19.85 -13.87
C LEU A 410 -14.21 19.43 -13.30
N ASN A 411 -13.79 18.17 -13.52
CA ASN A 411 -12.50 17.69 -13.03
C ASN A 411 -11.34 18.32 -13.82
N VAL A 412 -11.49 18.48 -15.14
CA VAL A 412 -10.51 19.17 -15.99
C VAL A 412 -10.34 20.62 -15.59
N ALA A 413 -11.45 21.34 -15.37
CA ALA A 413 -11.41 22.75 -14.99
C ALA A 413 -10.72 23.01 -13.63
N LYS A 414 -10.67 21.99 -12.76
CA LYS A 414 -10.01 22.06 -11.44
C LYS A 414 -8.57 21.53 -11.45
N MET A 415 -8.01 21.17 -12.59
CA MET A 415 -6.65 20.63 -12.67
C MET A 415 -5.59 21.66 -12.26
N PHE A 416 -5.79 22.94 -12.63
CA PHE A 416 -4.84 24.03 -12.38
C PHE A 416 -5.52 25.13 -11.53
N PRO A 417 -5.33 25.12 -10.19
CA PRO A 417 -6.08 26.00 -9.27
C PRO A 417 -5.89 27.50 -9.49
N LYS A 418 -4.79 27.90 -10.15
CA LYS A 418 -4.47 29.30 -10.46
C LYS A 418 -5.17 29.80 -11.73
N ALA A 419 -5.68 28.91 -12.58
CA ALA A 419 -6.40 29.26 -13.79
C ALA A 419 -7.91 29.32 -13.51
N ARG A 420 -8.62 30.23 -14.19
CA ARG A 420 -10.09 30.26 -14.14
C ARG A 420 -10.67 29.00 -14.78
N GLU A 421 -11.63 28.38 -14.12
CA GLU A 421 -12.23 27.09 -14.51
C GLU A 421 -12.80 27.11 -15.93
N SER A 422 -13.65 28.08 -16.29
CA SER A 422 -14.23 28.18 -17.63
C SER A 422 -13.18 28.37 -18.72
N GLN A 423 -12.12 29.15 -18.44
CA GLN A 423 -11.06 29.42 -19.40
C GLN A 423 -10.23 28.17 -19.69
N LEU A 424 -9.88 27.42 -18.63
CA LEU A 424 -9.12 26.19 -18.78
C LEU A 424 -9.89 25.16 -19.60
N LEU A 425 -11.18 24.98 -19.31
CA LEU A 425 -12.04 24.09 -20.07
C LEU A 425 -12.13 24.50 -21.54
N LEU A 426 -12.33 25.80 -21.82
CA LEU A 426 -12.35 26.33 -23.17
C LEU A 426 -11.02 26.08 -23.91
N ASN A 427 -9.89 26.32 -23.26
CA ASN A 427 -8.58 26.07 -23.87
C ASN A 427 -8.38 24.60 -24.28
N VAL A 428 -8.81 23.65 -23.43
CA VAL A 428 -8.76 22.22 -23.73
C VAL A 428 -9.65 21.87 -24.91
N VAL A 429 -10.91 22.32 -24.88
CA VAL A 429 -11.90 22.05 -25.94
C VAL A 429 -11.43 22.65 -27.26
N SER A 430 -11.03 23.92 -27.29
CA SER A 430 -10.58 24.59 -28.51
C SER A 430 -9.32 23.99 -29.11
N GLN A 431 -8.39 23.49 -28.29
CA GLN A 431 -7.20 22.82 -28.82
C GLN A 431 -7.52 21.45 -29.44
N LEU A 432 -8.44 20.70 -28.84
CA LEU A 432 -8.86 19.39 -29.36
C LEU A 432 -9.76 19.54 -30.59
N ALA A 433 -10.64 20.53 -30.62
CA ALA A 433 -11.52 20.81 -31.75
C ALA A 433 -10.74 21.17 -33.03
N LYS A 434 -9.60 21.86 -32.90
CA LYS A 434 -8.67 22.15 -34.01
C LYS A 434 -8.10 20.90 -34.69
N GLN A 435 -8.16 19.73 -34.03
CA GLN A 435 -7.72 18.45 -34.59
C GLN A 435 -8.87 17.69 -35.29
N ASN A 436 -10.03 18.34 -35.47
CA ASN A 436 -11.22 17.76 -36.08
C ASN A 436 -11.76 16.52 -35.34
N LEU A 437 -11.60 16.50 -34.01
CA LEU A 437 -12.08 15.44 -33.13
C LEU A 437 -13.53 15.71 -32.70
N ARG A 438 -14.33 14.64 -32.58
CA ARG A 438 -15.70 14.70 -32.04
C ARG A 438 -15.65 14.70 -30.52
N LEU A 439 -16.01 15.83 -29.91
CA LEU A 439 -15.88 16.04 -28.48
C LEU A 439 -17.24 15.99 -27.77
N LEU A 440 -17.26 15.30 -26.63
CA LEU A 440 -18.32 15.37 -25.63
C LEU A 440 -17.78 15.98 -24.34
N VAL A 441 -18.37 17.07 -23.87
CA VAL A 441 -18.09 17.66 -22.56
C VAL A 441 -19.21 17.29 -21.58
N LEU A 442 -18.83 16.60 -20.51
CA LEU A 442 -19.70 16.33 -19.37
C LEU A 442 -19.50 17.44 -18.34
N GLY A 443 -20.59 18.12 -18.00
CA GLY A 443 -20.58 19.23 -17.07
C GLY A 443 -21.71 19.17 -16.07
N ARG A 444 -21.80 20.22 -15.25
CA ARG A 444 -22.83 20.39 -14.23
C ARG A 444 -23.65 21.64 -14.49
N LYS A 445 -24.93 21.62 -14.11
CA LYS A 445 -25.82 22.78 -14.28
C LYS A 445 -25.28 24.09 -13.66
N HIS A 446 -24.48 24.03 -12.59
CA HIS A 446 -23.87 25.23 -12.02
C HIS A 446 -22.84 25.91 -12.94
N MET A 447 -22.23 25.18 -13.88
CA MET A 447 -21.27 25.74 -14.84
C MET A 447 -21.94 26.72 -15.82
N LEU A 448 -23.27 26.63 -15.98
CA LEU A 448 -24.06 27.55 -16.81
C LEU A 448 -24.51 28.80 -16.04
N ARG A 449 -24.33 28.83 -14.72
CA ARG A 449 -24.67 30.00 -13.89
C ARG A 449 -23.49 30.96 -13.88
N LYS A 450 -23.74 32.23 -14.14
CA LYS A 450 -22.72 33.28 -14.12
C LYS A 450 -22.05 33.33 -12.74
N SER A 451 -20.75 33.05 -12.69
CA SER A 451 -19.90 33.25 -11.52
C SER A 451 -18.51 33.76 -11.94
N SER A 452 -17.65 34.10 -10.98
CA SER A 452 -16.26 34.48 -11.30
C SER A 452 -15.46 33.32 -11.90
N GLN A 453 -15.80 32.09 -11.51
CA GLN A 453 -15.24 30.83 -12.03
C GLN A 453 -15.79 30.43 -13.39
N TRP A 454 -17.09 30.67 -13.62
CA TRP A 454 -17.82 30.23 -14.80
C TRP A 454 -18.40 31.40 -15.57
N ARG A 455 -17.65 31.83 -16.58
CA ARG A 455 -18.07 32.89 -17.50
C ARG A 455 -19.01 32.37 -18.57
N LYS A 456 -20.12 33.10 -18.78
CA LYS A 456 -21.17 32.73 -19.73
C LYS A 456 -20.66 32.71 -21.16
N ASP A 457 -19.91 33.73 -21.56
CA ASP A 457 -19.33 33.85 -22.91
C ASP A 457 -18.35 32.71 -23.23
N GLU A 458 -17.53 32.30 -22.27
CA GLU A 458 -16.60 31.17 -22.43
C GLU A 458 -17.33 29.82 -22.52
N MET A 459 -18.37 29.62 -21.72
CA MET A 459 -19.16 28.39 -21.75
C MET A 459 -20.03 28.28 -23.00
N GLU A 460 -20.57 29.39 -23.51
CA GLU A 460 -21.25 29.41 -24.81
C GLU A 460 -20.31 29.00 -25.95
N GLU A 461 -19.05 29.42 -25.88
CA GLU A 461 -18.05 29.04 -26.87
C GLU A 461 -17.68 27.55 -26.78
N VAL A 462 -17.57 27.00 -25.56
CA VAL A 462 -17.44 25.53 -25.36
C VAL A 462 -18.60 24.78 -26.01
N GLN A 463 -19.84 25.24 -25.84
CA GLN A 463 -21.03 24.60 -26.40
C GLN A 463 -21.11 24.66 -27.93
N LYS A 464 -20.48 25.65 -28.57
CA LYS A 464 -20.38 25.73 -30.04
C LYS A 464 -19.36 24.75 -30.61
N GLN A 465 -18.30 24.46 -29.86
CA GLN A 465 -17.18 23.65 -30.33
C GLN A 465 -17.29 22.17 -29.94
N ALA A 466 -18.09 21.82 -28.94
CA ALA A 466 -18.29 20.45 -28.47
C ALA A 466 -19.74 20.17 -28.10
N ARG A 467 -20.16 18.91 -28.23
CA ARG A 467 -21.44 18.48 -27.65
C ARG A 467 -21.31 18.51 -26.13
N CYS A 468 -22.31 19.05 -25.45
CA CYS A 468 -22.26 19.22 -24.00
C CYS A 468 -23.49 18.56 -23.35
N PHE A 469 -23.25 17.82 -22.27
CA PHE A 469 -24.31 17.31 -21.40
C PHE A 469 -24.10 17.85 -19.98
N PHE A 470 -25.10 18.56 -19.45
CA PHE A 470 -25.05 19.13 -18.11
C PHE A 470 -25.92 18.34 -17.14
N ALA A 471 -25.27 17.56 -16.29
CA ALA A 471 -25.89 16.78 -15.23
C ALA A 471 -26.23 17.66 -14.01
N ASP A 472 -27.12 17.15 -13.15
CA ASP A 472 -27.44 17.76 -11.86
C ASP A 472 -26.21 17.83 -10.94
N ASN A 473 -26.16 18.85 -10.08
CA ASN A 473 -24.99 19.11 -9.24
C ASN A 473 -24.74 18.05 -8.16
N ILE A 474 -25.71 17.15 -7.92
CA ILE A 474 -25.65 16.08 -6.91
C ILE A 474 -25.22 14.73 -7.49
N SER A 475 -25.27 14.58 -8.81
CA SER A 475 -24.98 13.33 -9.52
C SER A 475 -23.49 12.97 -9.41
N LYS A 476 -23.11 11.71 -9.67
CA LYS A 476 -21.69 11.35 -9.83
C LYS A 476 -21.28 11.49 -11.30
N ASP A 477 -20.08 12.00 -11.58
CA ASP A 477 -19.58 12.21 -12.96
C ASP A 477 -19.15 10.90 -13.63
N ASP A 478 -18.54 10.00 -12.85
CA ASP A 478 -17.87 8.82 -13.38
C ASP A 478 -18.77 7.85 -14.18
N PRO A 479 -20.04 7.56 -13.80
CA PRO A 479 -20.89 6.68 -14.59
C PRO A 479 -21.19 7.23 -15.98
N PHE A 480 -21.38 8.54 -16.11
CA PHE A 480 -21.63 9.19 -17.40
C PHE A 480 -20.38 9.17 -18.29
N LEU A 481 -19.22 9.42 -17.68
CA LEU A 481 -17.93 9.36 -18.36
C LEU A 481 -17.68 7.94 -18.91
N LEU A 482 -17.77 6.93 -18.04
CA LEU A 482 -17.61 5.51 -18.42
C LEU A 482 -18.58 5.10 -19.51
N TYR A 483 -19.87 5.41 -19.35
CA TYR A 483 -20.89 5.06 -20.32
C TYR A 483 -20.59 5.65 -21.70
N ALA A 484 -20.37 6.97 -21.79
CA ALA A 484 -20.18 7.61 -23.08
C ALA A 484 -18.91 7.16 -23.79
N THR A 485 -17.82 6.94 -23.04
CA THR A 485 -16.56 6.45 -23.62
C THR A 485 -16.70 5.02 -24.11
N LEU A 486 -17.28 4.12 -23.30
CA LEU A 486 -17.46 2.71 -23.69
C LEU A 486 -18.50 2.53 -24.80
N HIS A 487 -19.55 3.35 -24.81
CA HIS A 487 -20.55 3.33 -25.87
C HIS A 487 -20.01 3.86 -27.21
N SER A 488 -19.08 4.81 -27.18
CA SER A 488 -18.45 5.35 -28.40
C SER A 488 -17.49 4.34 -29.05
N GLY A 489 -16.95 3.39 -28.29
CA GLY A 489 -16.14 2.28 -28.82
C GLY A 489 -14.64 2.40 -28.49
N ASN A 490 -13.88 1.37 -28.86
CA ASN A 490 -12.47 1.15 -28.48
C ASN A 490 -11.47 2.22 -29.01
N HIS A 491 -11.94 3.17 -29.82
CA HIS A 491 -11.14 4.33 -30.26
C HIS A 491 -11.30 5.54 -29.34
N CYS A 492 -12.41 5.62 -28.60
CA CYS A 492 -12.77 6.80 -27.84
C CYS A 492 -11.92 6.94 -26.58
N LYS A 493 -11.28 8.09 -26.41
CA LYS A 493 -10.49 8.42 -25.22
C LYS A 493 -11.31 9.23 -24.24
N PHE A 494 -10.78 9.42 -23.03
CA PHE A 494 -11.40 10.29 -22.04
C PHE A 494 -10.39 11.11 -21.25
N ILE A 495 -10.82 12.26 -20.75
CA ILE A 495 -10.00 13.15 -19.91
C ILE A 495 -10.70 13.33 -18.57
N THR A 496 -10.05 12.88 -17.49
CA THR A 496 -10.44 13.17 -16.11
C THR A 496 -9.21 13.11 -15.19
N LYS A 497 -9.31 13.77 -14.04
CA LYS A 497 -8.32 13.68 -12.95
C LYS A 497 -8.60 12.51 -12.01
N ASP A 498 -9.79 11.89 -12.09
CA ASP A 498 -10.11 10.75 -11.24
C ASP A 498 -9.29 9.51 -11.63
N LEU A 499 -8.90 8.73 -10.63
CA LEU A 499 -8.22 7.45 -10.77
C LEU A 499 -9.20 6.28 -10.82
N MET A 500 -10.50 6.55 -10.68
CA MET A 500 -11.60 5.60 -10.81
C MET A 500 -11.53 4.44 -9.80
N ARG A 501 -10.95 4.70 -8.62
CA ARG A 501 -10.63 3.67 -7.60
C ARG A 501 -11.89 2.99 -7.05
N ASP A 502 -12.95 3.76 -6.83
CA ASP A 502 -14.22 3.26 -6.30
C ASP A 502 -14.87 2.27 -7.30
N HIS A 503 -14.76 2.56 -8.60
CA HIS A 503 -15.30 1.69 -9.67
C HIS A 503 -14.54 0.38 -9.78
N LYS A 504 -13.22 0.42 -9.66
CA LYS A 504 -12.38 -0.79 -9.60
C LYS A 504 -12.85 -1.72 -8.48
N ALA A 505 -13.13 -1.16 -7.30
CA ALA A 505 -13.54 -1.96 -6.14
C ALA A 505 -14.89 -2.68 -6.34
N CYS A 506 -15.69 -2.25 -7.31
CA CYS A 506 -16.98 -2.88 -7.63
C CYS A 506 -16.89 -3.96 -8.71
N LEU A 507 -15.72 -4.15 -9.32
CA LEU A 507 -15.50 -5.22 -10.29
C LEU A 507 -15.12 -6.51 -9.53
N PRO A 508 -15.98 -7.54 -9.52
CA PRO A 508 -15.82 -8.66 -8.60
C PRO A 508 -14.75 -9.67 -9.03
N ASP A 509 -14.41 -9.72 -10.32
CA ASP A 509 -13.47 -10.72 -10.84
C ASP A 509 -12.17 -10.10 -11.38
N ALA A 510 -11.07 -10.84 -11.21
CA ALA A 510 -9.73 -10.40 -11.57
C ALA A 510 -9.56 -10.15 -13.08
N LYS A 511 -10.28 -10.90 -13.94
CA LYS A 511 -10.23 -10.70 -15.40
C LYS A 511 -10.81 -9.32 -15.76
N THR A 512 -11.99 -8.98 -15.24
CA THR A 512 -12.63 -7.68 -15.50
C THR A 512 -11.81 -6.53 -14.93
N GLN A 513 -11.28 -6.66 -13.71
CA GLN A 513 -10.35 -5.67 -13.15
C GLN A 513 -9.13 -5.46 -14.05
N ARG A 514 -8.57 -6.55 -14.59
CA ARG A 514 -7.40 -6.48 -15.47
C ARG A 514 -7.71 -5.75 -16.78
N LEU A 515 -8.82 -6.11 -17.42
CA LEU A 515 -9.26 -5.45 -18.66
C LEU A 515 -9.59 -3.97 -18.43
N PHE A 516 -10.17 -3.64 -17.28
CA PHE A 516 -10.47 -2.26 -16.91
C PHE A 516 -9.19 -1.42 -16.77
N PHE A 517 -8.14 -1.95 -16.16
CA PHE A 517 -6.86 -1.25 -16.06
C PHE A 517 -6.18 -1.06 -17.41
N LYS A 518 -6.14 -2.12 -18.22
CA LYS A 518 -5.63 -2.04 -19.59
C LYS A 518 -6.38 -1.00 -20.40
N TRP A 519 -7.71 -1.00 -20.33
CA TRP A 519 -8.58 0.01 -20.92
C TRP A 519 -8.22 1.41 -20.42
N GLN A 520 -8.21 1.62 -19.11
CA GLN A 520 -7.93 2.91 -18.49
C GLN A 520 -6.58 3.46 -18.96
N GLN A 521 -5.52 2.65 -18.92
CA GLN A 521 -4.19 3.04 -19.36
C GLN A 521 -4.14 3.38 -20.87
N GLY A 522 -4.89 2.66 -21.70
CA GLY A 522 -4.98 2.91 -23.14
C GLY A 522 -5.89 4.06 -23.57
N HIS A 523 -6.82 4.49 -22.72
CA HIS A 523 -7.89 5.43 -23.09
C HIS A 523 -7.92 6.71 -22.27
N GLN A 524 -7.30 6.76 -21.08
CA GLN A 524 -7.23 7.97 -20.26
C GLN A 524 -6.12 8.91 -20.74
N LEU A 525 -6.53 10.08 -21.24
CA LEU A 525 -5.64 11.16 -21.62
C LEU A 525 -5.35 12.07 -20.42
N ALA A 526 -4.08 12.16 -20.05
CA ALA A 526 -3.61 13.10 -19.02
C ALA A 526 -3.10 14.40 -19.64
N ILE A 527 -3.45 15.54 -19.04
CA ILE A 527 -2.92 16.85 -19.42
C ILE A 527 -1.62 17.10 -18.64
N ILE A 528 -0.54 17.37 -19.38
CA ILE A 528 0.80 17.59 -18.84
C ILE A 528 0.98 19.04 -18.39
N ASN A 529 0.91 19.97 -19.34
CA ASN A 529 1.13 21.37 -19.05
C ASN A 529 -0.10 22.20 -19.36
N GLY A 530 -0.48 23.10 -18.45
CA GLY A 530 -1.66 23.95 -18.54
C GLY A 530 -1.41 25.40 -18.12
N PHE A 531 -0.18 25.90 -18.21
CA PHE A 531 0.09 27.30 -17.90
C PHE A 531 -0.71 28.23 -18.82
N PRO A 532 -1.32 29.30 -18.28
CA PRO A 532 -2.00 30.31 -19.08
C PRO A 532 -1.08 30.85 -20.19
N GLY A 533 -1.53 30.81 -21.45
CA GLY A 533 -0.76 31.27 -22.61
C GLY A 533 0.18 30.23 -23.24
N SER A 534 0.37 29.06 -22.63
CA SER A 534 1.13 27.94 -23.21
C SER A 534 0.23 26.94 -23.94
N LYS A 535 0.76 26.25 -24.95
CA LYS A 535 0.05 25.17 -25.66
C LYS A 535 -0.11 23.98 -24.70
N LEU A 536 -1.35 23.49 -24.51
CA LEU A 536 -1.59 22.31 -23.68
C LEU A 536 -0.87 21.12 -24.31
N THR A 537 -0.24 20.30 -23.48
CA THR A 537 0.40 19.06 -23.94
C THR A 537 -0.30 17.88 -23.28
N PHE A 538 -0.57 16.84 -24.06
CA PHE A 538 -1.16 15.60 -23.57
C PHE A 538 -0.09 14.54 -23.43
N GLN A 539 -0.23 13.71 -22.41
CA GLN A 539 0.64 12.57 -22.25
C GLN A 539 0.45 11.58 -23.38
N ARG A 540 1.57 11.11 -23.92
CA ARG A 540 1.55 10.06 -24.93
C ARG A 540 1.18 8.74 -24.26
N ILE A 541 0.08 8.15 -24.73
CA ILE A 541 -0.30 6.78 -24.38
C ILE A 541 0.66 5.83 -25.09
N LEU A 542 1.24 4.89 -24.34
CA LEU A 542 2.11 3.86 -24.89
C LEU A 542 1.29 2.91 -25.77
N SER A 543 1.89 2.38 -26.85
CA SER A 543 1.20 1.41 -27.71
C SER A 543 1.13 0.01 -27.10
N TYR A 544 1.80 -0.22 -25.99
CA TYR A 544 1.98 -1.51 -25.34
C TYR A 544 1.52 -1.46 -23.88
N ASP A 545 1.10 -2.61 -23.38
CA ASP A 545 0.60 -2.82 -22.02
C ASP A 545 1.76 -3.05 -21.05
N THR A 546 1.85 -2.20 -20.02
CA THR A 546 2.88 -2.33 -18.98
C THR A 546 2.40 -3.22 -17.85
N VAL A 547 2.45 -4.53 -18.11
CA VAL A 547 2.03 -5.60 -17.20
C VAL A 547 2.98 -6.79 -17.30
N VAL A 548 3.07 -7.59 -16.22
CA VAL A 548 3.72 -8.90 -16.27
C VAL A 548 3.06 -9.75 -17.36
N GLN A 549 3.84 -10.32 -18.28
CA GLN A 549 3.31 -11.02 -19.45
C GLN A 549 4.21 -12.15 -19.92
N THR A 550 3.63 -13.12 -20.63
CA THR A 550 4.32 -14.32 -21.10
C THR A 550 3.75 -14.82 -22.43
N THR A 551 4.63 -15.40 -23.25
CA THR A 551 4.29 -16.17 -24.45
C THR A 551 4.49 -17.68 -24.24
N GLY A 552 4.77 -18.10 -23.00
CA GLY A 552 5.22 -19.45 -22.65
C GLY A 552 6.75 -19.58 -22.73
N ASP A 553 7.32 -19.30 -23.89
CA ASP A 553 8.76 -19.32 -24.17
C ASP A 553 9.51 -18.03 -23.76
N SER A 554 8.77 -16.97 -23.44
CA SER A 554 9.32 -15.72 -22.92
C SER A 554 8.48 -15.15 -21.78
N TRP A 555 9.12 -14.36 -20.92
CA TRP A 555 8.48 -13.52 -19.89
C TRP A 555 9.02 -12.10 -19.97
N HIS A 556 8.12 -11.13 -19.87
CA HIS A 556 8.46 -9.71 -19.74
C HIS A 556 7.81 -9.18 -18.47
N ILE A 557 8.66 -8.77 -17.52
CA ILE A 557 8.24 -8.42 -16.15
C ILE A 557 8.68 -6.97 -15.88
N PRO A 558 7.75 -5.99 -15.90
CA PRO A 558 8.07 -4.62 -15.51
C PRO A 558 8.38 -4.56 -14.01
N TYR A 559 9.39 -3.77 -13.60
CA TYR A 559 9.83 -3.70 -12.21
C TYR A 559 10.18 -2.26 -11.78
N ASP A 560 10.01 -1.97 -10.48
CA ASP A 560 10.34 -0.69 -9.88
C ASP A 560 11.83 -0.61 -9.45
N GLU A 561 12.53 0.48 -9.78
CA GLU A 561 13.91 0.74 -9.36
C GLU A 561 13.94 1.19 -7.89
N ASP A 562 14.89 0.70 -7.07
CA ASP A 562 14.89 0.91 -5.60
C ASP A 562 14.92 2.40 -5.18
N LEU A 563 15.51 3.27 -6.01
CA LEU A 563 15.65 4.71 -5.78
C LEU A 563 14.50 5.55 -6.38
N VAL A 564 13.46 4.91 -6.90
CA VAL A 564 12.41 5.55 -7.68
C VAL A 564 11.04 5.26 -7.08
N GLU A 565 10.53 6.19 -6.26
CA GLU A 565 9.21 6.06 -5.66
C GLU A 565 8.10 6.38 -6.67
N ARG A 566 7.46 5.33 -7.17
CA ARG A 566 6.38 5.41 -8.16
C ARG A 566 5.01 5.53 -7.49
N TYR A 567 4.16 6.41 -8.02
CA TYR A 567 2.75 6.42 -7.60
C TYR A 567 2.00 5.23 -8.19
N SER A 568 0.95 4.76 -7.52
CA SER A 568 0.19 3.56 -7.92
C SER A 568 -0.35 3.58 -9.36
N TYR A 569 -0.56 4.76 -9.92
CA TYR A 569 -1.05 4.97 -11.27
C TYR A 569 0.06 5.22 -12.30
N GLU A 570 1.31 5.43 -11.92
CA GLU A 570 2.41 5.53 -12.89
C GLU A 570 2.83 4.12 -13.32
N VAL A 571 3.53 3.96 -14.44
CA VAL A 571 4.01 2.64 -14.88
C VAL A 571 5.54 2.55 -14.86
N PRO A 572 6.12 1.37 -14.58
CA PRO A 572 7.57 1.18 -14.67
C PRO A 572 8.12 1.40 -16.08
N THR A 573 9.40 1.81 -16.16
CA THR A 573 10.13 1.90 -17.44
C THR A 573 11.14 0.79 -17.65
N LYS A 574 11.47 0.08 -16.58
CA LYS A 574 12.43 -1.01 -16.57
C LYS A 574 11.70 -2.34 -16.62
N TRP A 575 12.31 -3.27 -17.33
CA TRP A 575 11.74 -4.58 -17.61
C TRP A 575 12.80 -5.64 -17.42
N LEU A 576 12.42 -6.76 -16.82
CA LEU A 576 13.15 -8.00 -16.88
C LEU A 576 12.62 -8.77 -18.10
N CYS A 577 13.49 -8.99 -19.08
CA CYS A 577 13.23 -9.88 -20.22
C CYS A 577 13.84 -11.24 -19.91
N LEU A 578 13.03 -12.28 -20.02
CA LEU A 578 13.43 -13.68 -19.88
C LEU A 578 13.01 -14.39 -21.15
N HIS A 579 13.94 -15.10 -21.77
CA HIS A 579 13.64 -15.90 -22.95
C HIS A 579 14.46 -17.19 -22.92
N ARG A 580 13.89 -18.26 -23.46
CA ARG A 580 14.65 -19.49 -23.69
C ARG A 580 15.67 -19.25 -24.79
N LYS A 581 16.85 -19.86 -24.66
CA LYS A 581 17.84 -19.87 -25.74
C LYS A 581 17.34 -20.85 -26.80
N THR A 582 17.04 -20.35 -28.00
CA THR A 582 16.79 -21.18 -29.19
C THR A 582 18.04 -21.88 -29.65
#